data_AF-A0A367M5C1-F1
#
_entry.id   AF-A0A367M5C1-F1
#
_cell.length_a   1.000
_cell.length_b   1.000
_cell.length_c   1.000
_cell.angle_alpha   90.00
_cell.angle_beta   90.00
_cell.angle_gamma   90.00
#
_symmetry.space_group_name_H-M   'P 1'
#
loop_
_entity.id
_entity.type
_entity.pdbx_description
1 polymer ?
#
loop_
_entity_poly.entity_id
_entity_poly.type
_entity_poly.pdbx_seq_one_letter_code
_entity_poly.pdbx_strand_id
1 'polypeptide(L)'
;MSERLYVGTRKGLFELRRNAAGQWLPMASHFLGEPLSMLLADPRDGALYAALNLGHFGVKLWRRDAGATDWMECAVPVYPPQPPAAEPLEGQAAEPPWSL
;
A
#
# COMPACT_ATOMS: atom_id res chain seq x y z
N MET A 1 -23.80 4.89 -12.67
CA MET A 1 -23.01 5.70 -11.71
C MET A 1 -22.52 4.78 -10.60
N SER A 2 -21.34 5.00 -10.03
CA SER A 2 -20.85 4.18 -8.91
C SER A 2 -21.61 4.53 -7.63
N GLU A 3 -22.04 3.52 -6.87
CA GLU A 3 -22.69 3.68 -5.57
C GLU A 3 -21.70 3.89 -4.42
N ARG A 4 -20.40 3.77 -4.69
CA ARG A 4 -19.32 3.94 -3.71
C ARG A 4 -18.36 5.04 -4.15
N LEU A 5 -17.92 5.84 -3.18
CA LEU A 5 -16.89 6.86 -3.31
C LEU A 5 -15.85 6.64 -2.21
N TYR A 6 -14.57 6.66 -2.61
CA TYR A 6 -13.45 6.59 -1.70
C TYR A 6 -12.73 7.93 -1.65
N VAL A 7 -12.46 8.43 -0.45
CA VAL A 7 -11.84 9.74 -0.24
C VAL A 7 -10.55 9.56 0.54
N GLY A 8 -9.43 9.63 -0.17
CA GLY A 8 -8.09 9.68 0.41
C GLY A 8 -7.75 11.07 0.91
N THR A 9 -7.24 11.19 2.14
CA THR A 9 -6.90 12.47 2.75
C THR A 9 -5.58 12.39 3.53
N ARG A 10 -5.12 13.53 4.05
CA ARG A 10 -4.01 13.57 5.03
C ARG A 10 -4.37 12.98 6.40
N LYS A 11 -5.60 12.52 6.60
CA LYS A 11 -6.14 12.02 7.87
C LYS A 11 -6.75 10.61 7.75
N GLY A 12 -6.52 9.93 6.63
CA GLY A 12 -6.99 8.58 6.37
C GLY A 12 -7.88 8.46 5.13
N LEU A 13 -8.47 7.28 4.99
CA LEU A 13 -9.37 6.87 3.92
C LEU A 13 -10.81 6.84 4.44
N PHE A 14 -11.74 7.46 3.71
CA PHE A 14 -13.16 7.42 4.02
C PHE A 14 -13.93 6.77 2.88
N GLU A 15 -14.74 5.76 3.20
CA GLU A 15 -15.66 5.12 2.27
C GLU A 15 -17.05 5.74 2.46
N LEU A 16 -17.63 6.22 1.37
CA LEU A 16 -18.97 6.81 1.30
C LEU A 16 -19.83 5.96 0.38
N ARG A 17 -21.11 5.80 0.72
CA ARG A 17 -22.11 5.13 -0.13
C ARG A 17 -23.23 6.10 -0.48
N ARG A 18 -23.66 6.08 -1.73
CA ARG A 18 -24.82 6.83 -2.18
C ARG A 18 -26.10 6.09 -1.78
N ASN A 19 -27.07 6.79 -1.19
CA ASN A 19 -28.38 6.21 -0.89
C ASN A 19 -29.36 6.42 -2.05
N ALA A 20 -30.55 5.82 -1.96
CA ALA A 20 -31.60 5.94 -2.98
C ALA A 20 -32.08 7.39 -3.21
N ALA A 21 -31.97 8.25 -2.20
CA ALA A 21 -32.26 9.69 -2.30
C ALA A 21 -31.09 10.49 -2.91
N GLY A 22 -29.99 9.84 -3.30
CA GLY A 22 -28.83 10.45 -3.93
C GLY A 22 -27.83 11.10 -2.96
N GLN A 23 -28.02 10.96 -1.65
CA GLN A 23 -27.14 11.51 -0.62
C GLN A 23 -25.95 10.57 -0.37
N TRP A 24 -24.78 11.15 -0.11
CA TRP A 24 -23.60 10.40 0.30
C TRP A 24 -23.57 10.22 1.81
N LEU A 25 -23.52 8.98 2.26
CA LEU A 25 -23.46 8.61 3.67
C LEU A 25 -22.11 7.96 4.00
N PRO A 26 -21.48 8.30 5.13
CA PRO A 26 -20.26 7.63 5.58
C PRO A 26 -20.55 6.15 5.86
N MET A 27 -19.67 5.29 5.38
CA MET A 27 -19.74 3.84 5.57
C MET A 27 -18.64 3.34 6.50
N ALA A 28 -17.40 3.72 6.22
CA ALA A 28 -16.25 3.25 6.95
C ALA A 28 -15.11 4.28 6.88
N SER A 29 -14.21 4.18 7.84
CA SER A 29 -12.95 4.92 7.87
C SER A 29 -11.80 3.95 8.09
N HIS A 30 -10.71 4.12 7.34
CA HIS A 30 -9.51 3.30 7.42
C HIS A 30 -8.29 4.21 7.57
N PHE A 31 -7.22 3.70 8.17
CA PHE A 31 -5.95 4.42 8.33
C PHE A 31 -6.13 5.82 8.98
N LEU A 32 -6.97 5.91 10.03
CA LEU A 32 -7.27 7.18 10.68
C LEU A 32 -6.00 7.85 11.19
N GLY A 33 -5.82 9.12 10.83
CA GLY A 33 -4.63 9.90 11.17
C GLY A 33 -3.47 9.73 10.19
N GLU A 34 -3.48 8.70 9.34
CA GLU A 34 -2.41 8.42 8.40
C GLU A 34 -2.66 9.10 7.04
N PRO A 35 -1.65 9.77 6.45
CA PRO A 35 -1.80 10.38 5.15
C PRO A 35 -1.88 9.33 4.03
N LEU A 36 -2.99 9.31 3.29
CA LEU A 36 -3.16 8.49 2.10
C LEU A 36 -2.96 9.36 0.85
N SER A 37 -1.93 9.03 0.06
CA SER A 37 -1.56 9.81 -1.13
C SER A 37 -2.28 9.33 -2.39
N MET A 38 -2.54 8.03 -2.52
CA MET A 38 -3.25 7.45 -3.66
C MET A 38 -4.07 6.21 -3.25
N LEU A 39 -5.21 6.04 -3.91
CA LEU A 39 -6.02 4.84 -3.84
C LEU A 39 -6.29 4.33 -5.25
N LEU A 40 -6.12 3.02 -5.47
CA LEU A 40 -6.49 2.35 -6.70
C LEU A 40 -7.59 1.32 -6.39
N ALA A 41 -8.74 1.47 -7.04
CA ALA A 41 -9.72 0.40 -7.14
C ALA A 41 -9.42 -0.39 -8.42
N ASP A 42 -8.83 -1.57 -8.26
CA ASP A 42 -8.33 -2.37 -9.39
C ASP A 42 -9.47 -3.19 -10.02
N PRO A 43 -9.87 -2.91 -11.27
CA PRO A 43 -10.97 -3.64 -11.91
C PRO A 43 -10.60 -5.07 -12.32
N ARG A 44 -9.31 -5.44 -12.28
CA ARG A 44 -8.84 -6.77 -12.72
C ARG A 44 -9.18 -7.87 -11.72
N ASP A 45 -9.10 -7.57 -10.44
CA ASP A 45 -9.34 -8.51 -9.34
C ASP A 45 -10.32 -7.98 -8.29
N GLY A 46 -10.78 -6.72 -8.40
CA GLY A 46 -11.66 -6.07 -7.45
C GLY A 46 -10.97 -5.66 -6.15
N ALA A 47 -9.64 -5.76 -6.07
CA ALA A 47 -8.89 -5.33 -4.90
C ALA A 47 -8.80 -3.81 -4.82
N LEU A 48 -8.65 -3.31 -3.60
CA LEU A 48 -8.27 -1.93 -3.35
C LEU A 48 -6.81 -1.87 -2.92
N TYR A 49 -6.07 -0.91 -3.44
CA TYR A 49 -4.72 -0.60 -3.01
C TYR A 49 -4.67 0.82 -2.44
N ALA A 50 -4.07 0.97 -1.26
CA ALA A 50 -3.88 2.24 -0.58
C ALA A 50 -2.39 2.52 -0.40
N ALA A 51 -1.90 3.62 -0.99
CA ALA A 51 -0.54 4.11 -0.79
C ALA A 51 -0.54 5.16 0.32
N LEU A 52 0.12 4.85 1.44
CA LEU A 52 0.26 5.72 2.59
C LEU A 52 1.61 6.43 2.55
N ASN A 53 1.64 7.71 2.93
CA ASN A 53 2.85 8.50 3.11
C ASN A 53 3.04 8.79 4.60
N LEU A 54 3.87 7.99 5.27
CA LEU A 54 4.03 7.98 6.73
C LEU A 54 5.21 8.83 7.21
N GLY A 55 5.63 9.80 6.40
CA GLY A 55 6.76 10.69 6.73
C GLY A 55 8.04 9.90 6.93
N HIS A 56 8.60 9.92 8.15
CA HIS A 56 9.87 9.27 8.46
C HIS A 56 9.84 7.74 8.33
N PHE A 57 8.65 7.12 8.43
CA PHE A 57 8.49 5.68 8.20
C PHE A 57 8.38 5.31 6.71
N GLY A 58 8.40 6.30 5.81
CA GLY A 58 8.34 6.11 4.37
C GLY A 58 6.95 5.75 3.85
N VAL A 59 6.93 5.20 2.64
CA VAL A 59 5.70 4.82 1.95
C VAL A 59 5.39 3.35 2.24
N LYS A 60 4.12 3.07 2.58
CA LYS A 60 3.62 1.70 2.72
C LYS A 60 2.44 1.48 1.79
N LEU A 61 2.41 0.33 1.12
CA LEU A 61 1.31 -0.10 0.27
C LEU A 61 0.46 -1.11 1.04
N TRP A 62 -0.85 -0.90 1.06
CA TRP A 62 -1.81 -1.82 1.65
C TRP A 62 -2.78 -2.31 0.58
N ARG A 63 -3.22 -3.57 0.70
CA ARG A 63 -4.22 -4.19 -0.18
C ARG A 63 -5.42 -4.67 0.64
N ARG A 64 -6.62 -4.48 0.11
CA ARG A 64 -7.85 -5.14 0.57
C ARG A 64 -8.42 -5.93 -0.59
N ASP A 65 -8.51 -7.24 -0.43
CA ASP A 65 -9.04 -8.13 -1.47
C ASP A 65 -10.53 -7.87 -1.71
N ALA A 66 -11.03 -8.30 -2.88
CA ALA A 66 -12.43 -8.15 -3.23
C ALA A 66 -13.34 -8.83 -2.19
N GLY A 67 -14.26 -8.06 -1.62
CA GLY A 67 -15.19 -8.53 -0.58
C GLY A 67 -14.59 -8.64 0.82
N ALA A 68 -13.29 -8.44 1.00
CA ALA A 68 -12.67 -8.41 2.31
C ALA A 68 -12.98 -7.10 3.06
N THR A 69 -12.99 -7.17 4.38
CA THR A 69 -13.06 -5.99 5.27
C THR A 69 -11.68 -5.49 5.65
N ASP A 70 -10.74 -6.42 5.78
CA ASP A 70 -9.43 -6.16 6.37
C ASP A 70 -8.40 -5.79 5.32
N TRP A 71 -7.45 -4.95 5.74
CA TRP A 71 -6.32 -4.53 4.93
C TRP A 71 -5.07 -5.31 5.32
N MET A 72 -4.28 -5.69 4.33
CA MET A 72 -3.00 -6.36 4.50
C MET A 72 -1.87 -5.49 3.95
N GLU A 73 -0.74 -5.45 4.65
CA GLU A 73 0.46 -4.78 4.16
C GLU A 73 1.04 -5.56 2.96
N CYS A 74 1.33 -4.86 1.87
CA CYS A 74 2.05 -5.43 0.74
C CYS A 74 3.53 -5.48 1.07
N ALA A 75 4.16 -6.63 0.82
CA ALA A 75 5.60 -6.75 0.93
C ALA A 75 6.32 -5.76 0.00
N VAL A 76 7.47 -5.27 0.45
CA VAL A 76 8.38 -4.49 -0.38
C VAL A 76 9.18 -5.42 -1.29
N PRO A 77 9.73 -4.92 -2.42
CA PRO A 77 10.74 -5.66 -3.16
C PRO A 77 11.87 -6.09 -2.24
N VAL A 78 12.23 -7.37 -2.31
CA VAL A 78 13.36 -7.93 -1.56
C VAL A 78 14.42 -8.39 -2.54
N TYR A 79 15.69 -8.21 -2.16
CA TYR A 79 16.78 -8.85 -2.89
C TYR A 79 16.61 -10.38 -2.85
N PRO A 80 17.07 -11.09 -3.88
CA PRO A 80 17.19 -12.54 -3.79
C PRO A 80 18.07 -12.94 -2.60
N PRO A 81 17.98 -14.19 -2.13
CA PRO A 81 18.86 -14.70 -1.09
C PRO A 81 20.32 -14.36 -1.40
N GLN A 82 21.03 -13.83 -0.41
CA GLN A 82 22.43 -13.45 -0.57
C GLN A 82 23.27 -14.68 -0.98
N PRO A 83 24.03 -14.61 -2.08
CA PRO A 83 24.95 -15.70 -2.43
C PRO A 83 26.06 -15.82 -1.38
N PRO A 84 26.69 -17.00 -1.25
CA PRO A 84 27.86 -17.19 -0.38
C PRO A 84 28.92 -16.13 -0.71
N ALA A 85 29.42 -15.43 0.31
CA ALA A 85 30.47 -14.43 0.12
C ALA A 85 31.77 -15.14 -0.30
N ALA A 86 32.42 -14.63 -1.35
CA ALA A 86 33.82 -14.97 -1.59
C ALA A 86 34.69 -14.23 -0.57
N GLU A 87 35.68 -14.92 -0.01
CA GLU A 87 36.71 -14.28 0.81
C GLU A 87 37.41 -13.19 -0.03
N PRO A 88 37.50 -11.95 0.46
CA PRO A 88 38.24 -10.90 -0.24
C PRO A 88 39.70 -11.29 -0.38
N LEU A 89 40.31 -10.99 -1.53
CA LEU A 89 41.76 -11.07 -1.66
C LEU A 89 42.42 -10.05 -0.72
N GLU A 90 43.59 -10.37 -0.20
CA GLU A 90 44.32 -9.52 0.73
C GLU A 90 44.57 -8.13 0.12
N GLY A 91 44.14 -7.08 0.82
CA GLY A 91 44.21 -5.70 0.35
C GLY A 91 43.07 -5.23 -0.57
N GLN A 92 42.04 -6.05 -0.82
CA GLN A 92 40.86 -5.67 -1.61
C GLN A 92 39.59 -5.55 -0.75
N ALA A 93 38.68 -4.68 -1.17
CA ALA A 93 37.34 -4.59 -0.58
C ALA A 93 36.49 -5.80 -1.00
N ALA A 94 35.56 -6.21 -0.14
CA ALA A 94 34.58 -7.22 -0.51
C ALA A 94 33.71 -6.72 -1.67
N GLU A 95 33.54 -7.55 -2.68
CA GLU A 95 32.57 -7.31 -3.76
C GLU A 95 31.15 -7.25 -3.18
N PRO A 96 30.29 -6.33 -3.65
CA PRO A 96 28.92 -6.28 -3.21
C PRO A 96 28.22 -7.61 -3.54
N PRO A 97 27.49 -8.21 -2.58
CA PRO A 97 26.91 -9.54 -2.76
C PRO A 97 25.78 -9.59 -3.81
N TRP A 98 25.32 -8.43 -4.28
CA TRP A 98 24.30 -8.29 -5.32
C TRP A 98 24.79 -7.26 -6.34
N SER A 99 24.66 -7.59 -7.63
CA SER A 99 24.65 -6.59 -8.71
C SER A 99 23.21 -6.43 -9.18
N LEU A 100 22.76 -5.18 -9.33
CA LEU A 100 21.47 -4.83 -9.93
C LEU A 100 21.57 -4.83 -11.45
#